data_AF-A0A259HFX6-F1
#
_entry.id   AF-A0A259HFX6-F1
#
_cell.length_a   1.000
_cell.length_b   1.000
_cell.length_c   1.000
_cell.angle_alpha   90.00
_cell.angle_beta   90.00
_cell.angle_gamma   90.00
#
_symmetry.space_group_name_H-M   'P 1'
#
loop_
_entity.id
_entity.type
_entity.pdbx_description
1 polymer ?
#
loop_
_entity_poly.entity_id
_entity_poly.type
_entity_poly.pdbx_seq_one_letter_code
_entity_poly.pdbx_strand_id
1 'polypeptide(L)'
;MSEEKMDAQTAFTGTVTPEGADKLDDAALTRWFEEHVEGFQGPLTVSKFKGGQSNPTYKVESPSGPYVLRRKPFGKLLPSAHAVDREYKVQAGLHGSGFPVARQYGLCTDESVIGSWFYVMGCVDGRTIWDGAMPGATREFRRATYDAMVDTLA
;
A
#
# COMPACT_ATOMS: atom_id res chain seq x y z
N MET A 1 -3.86 -37.07 1.51
CA MET A 1 -2.92 -36.15 0.86
C MET A 1 -2.98 -34.85 1.64
N SER A 2 -1.91 -34.48 2.34
CA SER A 2 -1.85 -33.21 3.06
C SER A 2 -1.77 -32.08 2.03
N GLU A 3 -2.75 -31.18 2.02
CA GLU A 3 -2.58 -29.87 1.39
C GLU A 3 -1.37 -29.21 2.05
N GLU A 4 -0.29 -28.99 1.29
CA GLU A 4 0.76 -28.08 1.72
C GLU A 4 0.10 -26.72 1.94
N LYS A 5 0.04 -26.29 3.20
CA LYS A 5 -0.42 -24.94 3.52
C LYS A 5 0.52 -23.95 2.84
N MET A 6 -0.02 -23.14 1.93
CA MET A 6 0.68 -22.03 1.31
C MET A 6 1.27 -21.12 2.39
N ASP A 7 2.58 -20.90 2.34
CA ASP A 7 3.25 -19.92 3.19
C ASP A 7 2.96 -18.50 2.69
N ALA A 8 2.06 -17.80 3.38
CA ALA A 8 1.64 -16.44 3.06
C ALA A 8 2.81 -15.43 3.10
N GLN A 9 3.81 -15.64 3.97
CA GLN A 9 4.97 -14.78 4.04
C GLN A 9 5.74 -14.84 2.72
N THR A 10 6.00 -16.05 2.22
CA THR A 10 6.68 -16.24 0.93
C THR A 10 5.83 -15.79 -0.26
N ALA A 11 4.53 -16.10 -0.24
CA ALA A 11 3.64 -15.83 -1.38
C ALA A 11 3.38 -14.34 -1.62
N PHE A 12 3.29 -13.52 -0.56
CA PHE A 12 2.79 -12.14 -0.66
C PHE A 12 3.83 -11.07 -0.35
N THR A 13 5.06 -11.45 0.01
CA THR A 13 6.14 -10.49 0.32
C THR A 13 6.97 -10.13 -0.90
N GLY A 14 7.32 -8.85 -0.99
CA GLY A 14 8.18 -8.30 -2.03
C GLY A 14 7.40 -7.78 -3.24
N THR A 15 8.14 -7.40 -4.26
CA THR A 15 7.62 -6.79 -5.48
C THR A 15 7.95 -7.61 -6.71
N VAL A 16 7.25 -7.31 -7.81
CA VAL A 16 7.47 -7.83 -9.15
C VAL A 16 7.44 -6.67 -10.14
N THR A 17 8.07 -6.86 -11.30
CA THR A 17 7.96 -5.92 -12.41
C THR A 17 6.51 -5.87 -12.90
N PRO A 18 5.88 -4.68 -13.02
CA PRO A 18 4.53 -4.55 -13.55
C PRO A 18 4.50 -4.92 -15.04
N GLU A 19 3.48 -5.66 -15.46
CA GLU A 19 3.30 -6.12 -16.84
C GLU A 19 1.91 -5.79 -17.38
N GLY A 20 1.78 -5.69 -18.71
CA GLY A 20 0.51 -5.46 -19.39
C GLY A 20 -0.24 -4.25 -18.85
N ALA A 21 -1.49 -4.45 -18.44
CA ALA A 21 -2.33 -3.39 -17.89
C ALA A 21 -1.80 -2.82 -16.56
N ASP A 22 -0.90 -3.50 -15.84
CA ASP A 22 -0.36 -2.98 -14.60
C ASP A 22 0.81 -2.00 -14.78
N LYS A 23 1.35 -1.86 -16.01
CA LYS A 23 2.42 -0.92 -16.31
C LYS A 23 1.88 0.51 -16.34
N LEU A 24 2.45 1.38 -15.50
CA LEU A 24 2.07 2.78 -15.38
C LEU A 24 2.98 3.67 -16.24
N ASP A 25 2.54 4.88 -16.55
CA ASP A 25 3.35 5.91 -17.18
C ASP A 25 4.19 6.63 -16.11
N ASP A 26 5.45 6.20 -15.96
CA ASP A 26 6.37 6.74 -14.96
C ASP A 26 6.62 8.25 -15.13
N ALA A 27 6.57 8.78 -16.35
CA ALA A 27 6.80 10.20 -16.60
C ALA A 27 5.58 11.05 -16.21
N ALA A 28 4.37 10.59 -16.54
CA ALA A 28 3.14 11.22 -16.06
C ALA A 28 3.04 11.16 -14.54
N LEU A 29 3.40 10.03 -13.95
CA LEU A 29 3.40 9.87 -12.50
C LEU A 29 4.45 10.75 -11.82
N THR A 30 5.65 10.88 -12.39
CA THR A 30 6.71 11.78 -11.88
C THR A 30 6.20 13.22 -11.80
N ARG A 31 5.58 13.74 -12.86
CA ARG A 31 5.01 15.10 -12.88
C ARG A 31 3.95 15.29 -11.79
N TRP A 32 3.06 14.30 -11.63
CA TRP A 32 2.04 14.37 -10.59
C TRP A 32 2.67 14.38 -9.18
N PHE A 33 3.70 13.56 -8.94
CA PHE A 33 4.42 13.52 -7.67
C PHE A 33 5.13 14.84 -7.35
N GLU A 34 5.76 15.48 -8.33
CA GLU A 34 6.42 16.80 -8.17
C GLU A 34 5.45 17.89 -7.68
N GLU A 35 4.20 17.83 -8.13
CA GLU A 35 3.17 18.81 -7.77
C GLU A 35 2.45 18.49 -6.44
N HIS A 36 2.30 17.21 -6.10
CA HIS A 36 1.36 16.78 -5.04
C HIS A 36 2.00 16.07 -3.85
N VAL A 37 3.27 15.65 -3.95
CA VAL A 37 3.96 14.90 -2.89
C VAL A 37 5.02 15.77 -2.26
N GLU A 38 4.74 16.26 -1.05
CA GLU A 38 5.66 17.10 -0.29
C GLU A 38 7.03 16.43 -0.12
N GLY A 39 8.09 17.13 -0.55
CA GLY A 39 9.46 16.67 -0.44
C GLY A 39 9.90 15.67 -1.50
N PHE A 40 9.06 15.39 -2.51
CA PHE A 40 9.41 14.49 -3.59
C PHE A 40 10.59 14.99 -4.42
N GLN A 41 11.45 14.06 -4.82
CA GLN A 41 12.52 14.26 -5.78
C GLN A 41 12.53 13.10 -6.77
N GLY A 42 12.36 13.41 -8.06
CA GLY A 42 12.36 12.44 -9.14
C GLY A 42 13.74 12.18 -9.79
N PRO A 43 13.80 11.32 -10.82
CA PRO A 43 12.68 10.53 -11.34
C PRO A 43 12.31 9.38 -10.40
N LEU A 44 11.08 8.87 -10.52
CA LEU A 44 10.62 7.69 -9.81
C LEU A 44 10.75 6.41 -10.67
N THR A 45 10.74 5.26 -10.00
CA THR A 45 10.54 3.94 -10.61
C THR A 45 9.43 3.19 -9.90
N VAL A 46 8.72 2.32 -10.63
CA VAL A 46 7.53 1.62 -10.11
C VAL A 46 7.72 0.11 -10.15
N SER A 47 7.41 -0.55 -9.02
CA SER A 47 7.25 -2.00 -8.95
C SER A 47 5.90 -2.36 -8.29
N LYS A 48 5.33 -3.53 -8.61
CA LYS A 48 4.03 -3.97 -8.08
C LYS A 48 4.25 -4.90 -6.89
N PHE A 49 3.50 -4.73 -5.80
CA PHE A 49 3.54 -5.71 -4.70
C PHE A 49 2.91 -7.04 -5.12
N LYS A 50 3.46 -8.16 -4.65
CA LYS A 50 2.90 -9.50 -4.92
C LYS A 50 1.54 -9.73 -4.24
N GLY A 51 1.36 -9.17 -3.04
CA GLY A 51 0.12 -9.23 -2.26
C GLY A 51 -0.87 -8.10 -2.58
N GLY A 52 -2.14 -8.30 -2.21
CA GLY A 52 -3.22 -7.31 -2.36
C GLY A 52 -4.05 -7.50 -3.63
N GLN A 53 -5.12 -8.29 -3.54
CA GLN A 53 -5.94 -8.67 -4.69
C GLN A 53 -7.05 -7.65 -5.03
N SER A 54 -7.51 -6.85 -4.06
CA SER A 54 -8.65 -5.96 -4.28
C SER A 54 -8.29 -4.69 -5.06
N ASN A 55 -7.23 -3.97 -4.66
CA ASN A 55 -6.75 -2.76 -5.33
C ASN A 55 -5.26 -2.94 -5.65
N PRO A 56 -4.84 -2.80 -6.93
CA PRO A 56 -3.43 -2.86 -7.29
C PRO A 56 -2.61 -1.86 -6.47
N THR A 57 -1.56 -2.38 -5.85
CA THR A 57 -0.69 -1.61 -4.95
C THR A 57 0.75 -1.73 -5.44
N TYR A 58 1.46 -0.60 -5.46
CA TYR A 58 2.76 -0.45 -6.07
C TYR A 58 3.72 0.18 -5.06
N LYS A 59 4.99 -0.27 -5.09
CA LYS A 59 6.10 0.44 -4.49
C LYS A 59 6.63 1.44 -5.51
N VAL A 60 6.74 2.69 -5.11
CA VAL A 60 7.34 3.76 -5.90
C VAL A 60 8.66 4.13 -5.25
N GLU A 61 9.75 3.97 -5.96
CA GLU A 61 11.09 4.31 -5.47
C GLU A 61 11.55 5.63 -6.08
N SER A 62 12.24 6.45 -5.30
CA SER A 62 12.76 7.75 -5.73
C SER A 62 13.97 8.14 -4.89
N PRO A 63 14.78 9.12 -5.33
CA PRO A 63 15.82 9.74 -4.51
C PRO A 63 15.33 10.26 -3.14
N SER A 64 14.10 10.78 -3.07
CA SER A 64 13.48 11.27 -1.83
C SER A 64 13.00 10.16 -0.87
N GLY A 65 13.12 8.90 -1.28
CA GLY A 65 12.69 7.73 -0.50
C GLY A 65 11.54 6.96 -1.16
N PRO A 66 11.11 5.85 -0.51
CA PRO A 66 10.06 5.00 -1.02
C PRO A 66 8.66 5.49 -0.64
N TYR A 67 7.72 5.30 -1.56
CA TYR A 67 6.29 5.56 -1.38
C TYR A 67 5.47 4.32 -1.78
N VAL A 68 4.21 4.32 -1.39
CA VAL A 68 3.23 3.32 -1.84
C VAL A 68 2.12 4.02 -2.61
N LEU A 69 1.85 3.52 -3.80
CA LEU A 69 0.71 3.94 -4.63
C LEU A 69 -0.34 2.84 -4.63
N ARG A 70 -1.60 3.20 -4.38
CA ARG A 70 -2.74 2.28 -4.46
C ARG A 70 -3.80 2.86 -5.37
N ARG A 71 -4.26 2.07 -6.34
CA ARG A 71 -5.20 2.53 -7.38
C ARG A 71 -6.43 1.65 -7.49
N LYS A 72 -7.48 2.17 -8.13
CA LYS A 72 -8.61 1.33 -8.57
C LYS A 72 -8.14 0.37 -9.68
N PRO A 73 -8.70 -0.85 -9.76
CA PRO A 73 -8.55 -1.70 -10.94
C PRO A 73 -9.06 -0.99 -12.20
N PHE A 74 -8.56 -1.39 -13.36
CA PHE A 74 -9.07 -0.90 -14.63
C PHE A 74 -10.42 -1.56 -14.97
N GLY A 75 -11.24 -0.88 -15.79
CA GLY A 75 -12.47 -1.44 -16.33
C GLY A 75 -13.75 -1.03 -15.58
N LYS A 76 -14.87 -1.66 -15.93
CA LYS A 76 -16.19 -1.35 -15.35
C LYS A 76 -16.29 -1.92 -13.94
N LEU A 77 -16.29 -1.04 -12.95
CA LEU A 77 -16.38 -1.40 -11.54
C LEU A 77 -17.84 -1.43 -11.08
N LEU A 78 -18.15 -2.33 -10.15
CA LEU A 78 -19.44 -2.31 -9.46
C LEU A 78 -19.58 -1.02 -8.63
N PRO A 79 -20.80 -0.47 -8.49
CA PRO A 79 -21.03 0.67 -7.62
C PRO A 79 -20.48 0.42 -6.21
N SER A 80 -19.78 1.39 -5.63
CA SER A 80 -19.10 1.35 -4.31
C SER A 80 -17.93 0.38 -4.14
N ALA A 81 -17.62 -0.46 -5.14
CA ALA A 81 -16.40 -1.25 -5.14
C ALA A 81 -15.18 -0.35 -5.37
N HIS A 82 -14.05 -0.69 -4.74
CA HIS A 82 -12.77 -0.01 -4.94
C HIS A 82 -12.80 1.50 -4.60
N ALA A 83 -13.45 1.87 -3.49
CA ALA A 83 -13.56 3.25 -3.01
C ALA A 83 -12.24 3.74 -2.39
N VAL A 84 -11.18 3.84 -3.20
CA VAL A 84 -9.84 4.30 -2.79
C VAL A 84 -9.85 5.72 -2.20
N ASP A 85 -10.82 6.55 -2.56
CA ASP A 85 -11.03 7.88 -1.99
C ASP A 85 -11.49 7.81 -0.52
N ARG A 86 -12.31 6.81 -0.16
CA ARG A 86 -12.72 6.58 1.23
C ARG A 86 -11.55 6.04 2.05
N GLU A 87 -10.77 5.12 1.49
CA GLU A 87 -9.54 4.60 2.11
C GLU A 87 -8.58 5.77 2.45
N TYR A 88 -8.28 6.63 1.46
CA TYR A 88 -7.47 7.82 1.64
C TYR A 88 -8.01 8.74 2.74
N LYS A 89 -9.30 9.09 2.69
CA LYS A 89 -9.92 10.02 3.66
C LYS A 89 -9.81 9.51 5.10
N VAL A 90 -10.09 8.22 5.32
CA VAL A 90 -9.99 7.61 6.65
C VAL A 90 -8.55 7.62 7.14
N GLN A 91 -7.59 7.18 6.32
CA GLN A 91 -6.18 7.13 6.71
C GLN A 91 -5.59 8.53 6.94
N ALA A 92 -5.95 9.52 6.12
CA ALA A 92 -5.52 10.89 6.28
C ALA A 92 -6.05 11.51 7.58
N GLY A 93 -7.34 11.25 7.91
CA GLY A 93 -7.94 11.69 9.16
C GLY A 93 -7.27 11.08 10.39
N LEU A 94 -7.03 9.76 10.37
CA LEU A 94 -6.34 9.04 11.45
C LEU A 94 -4.90 9.54 11.64
N HIS A 95 -4.15 9.74 10.55
CA HIS A 95 -2.81 10.33 10.63
C HIS A 95 -2.85 11.73 11.24
N GLY A 96 -3.82 12.56 10.81
CA GLY A 96 -4.01 13.92 11.34
C GLY A 96 -4.33 13.97 12.83
N SER A 97 -4.92 12.91 13.39
CA SER A 97 -5.15 12.79 14.84
C SER A 97 -3.97 12.13 15.60
N GLY A 98 -2.84 11.88 14.94
CA GLY A 98 -1.66 11.26 15.54
C GLY A 98 -1.73 9.73 15.67
N PHE A 99 -2.71 9.09 15.04
CA PHE A 99 -2.83 7.63 15.04
C PHE A 99 -1.75 7.00 14.15
N PRO A 100 -1.19 5.82 14.52
CA PRO A 100 -0.04 5.22 13.82
C PRO A 100 -0.42 4.55 12.50
N VAL A 101 -0.82 5.35 11.52
CA VAL A 101 -1.05 4.94 10.12
C VAL A 101 -0.04 5.61 9.19
N ALA A 102 0.14 5.04 8.00
CA ALA A 102 1.00 5.64 6.98
C ALA A 102 0.51 7.05 6.63
N ARG A 103 1.46 7.99 6.57
CA ARG A 103 1.22 9.36 6.11
C ARG A 103 0.61 9.34 4.72
N GLN A 104 -0.53 10.00 4.54
CA GLN A 104 -1.12 10.23 3.23
C GLN A 104 -0.50 11.47 2.59
N TYR A 105 -0.12 11.39 1.31
CA TYR A 105 0.44 12.53 0.56
C TYR A 105 -0.60 13.17 -0.35
N GLY A 106 -1.31 12.38 -1.16
CA GLY A 106 -2.30 12.92 -2.07
C GLY A 106 -3.21 11.86 -2.68
N LEU A 107 -4.40 12.31 -3.11
CA LEU A 107 -5.40 11.53 -3.85
C LEU A 107 -5.56 12.16 -5.24
N CYS A 108 -5.34 11.37 -6.28
CA CYS A 108 -5.65 11.73 -7.65
C CYS A 108 -7.01 11.14 -8.06
N THR A 109 -7.92 12.01 -8.50
CA THR A 109 -9.20 11.63 -9.11
C THR A 109 -9.26 11.95 -10.61
N ASP A 110 -8.15 12.43 -11.17
CA ASP A 110 -8.00 12.63 -12.61
C ASP A 110 -7.50 11.34 -13.26
N GLU A 111 -8.38 10.68 -14.00
CA GLU A 111 -8.06 9.46 -14.73
C GLU A 111 -7.09 9.72 -15.90
N SER A 112 -6.86 10.98 -16.31
CA SER A 112 -5.91 11.28 -17.38
C SER A 112 -4.45 11.02 -17.00
N VAL A 113 -4.13 10.94 -15.70
CA VAL A 113 -2.74 10.78 -15.22
C VAL A 113 -2.21 9.36 -15.43
N ILE A 114 -2.95 8.33 -14.98
CA ILE A 114 -2.55 6.92 -15.13
C ILE A 114 -3.72 5.99 -15.52
N GLY A 115 -4.83 6.54 -16.03
CA GLY A 115 -6.02 5.78 -16.43
C GLY A 115 -6.88 5.29 -15.26
N SER A 116 -6.61 5.71 -14.03
CA SER A 116 -7.33 5.26 -12.84
C SER A 116 -7.13 6.23 -11.67
N TRP A 117 -8.09 6.30 -10.75
CA TRP A 117 -7.91 7.01 -9.48
C TRP A 117 -6.89 6.27 -8.62
N PHE A 118 -6.05 7.04 -7.93
CA PHE A 118 -5.04 6.49 -7.03
C PHE A 118 -4.76 7.44 -5.89
N TYR A 119 -4.17 6.91 -4.82
CA TYR A 119 -3.58 7.73 -3.78
C TYR A 119 -2.16 7.27 -3.47
N VAL A 120 -1.40 8.18 -2.88
CA VAL A 120 0.00 7.97 -2.48
C VAL A 120 0.12 8.13 -0.97
N MET A 121 0.83 7.19 -0.35
CA MET A 121 1.15 7.19 1.07
C MET A 121 2.62 6.84 1.31
N GLY A 122 3.10 7.10 2.53
CA GLY A 122 4.45 6.72 2.94
C GLY A 122 4.64 5.21 2.92
N CYS A 123 5.84 4.76 2.52
CA CYS A 123 6.23 3.36 2.67
C CYS A 123 6.77 3.14 4.09
N VAL A 124 5.98 2.47 4.94
CA VAL A 124 6.36 2.18 6.33
C VAL A 124 7.09 0.84 6.38
N ASP A 125 8.37 0.87 6.75
CA ASP A 125 9.14 -0.34 7.01
C ASP A 125 8.67 -1.00 8.31
N GLY A 126 8.39 -2.29 8.24
CA GLY A 126 7.82 -3.02 9.37
C GLY A 126 7.74 -4.52 9.13
N ARG A 127 7.02 -5.19 10.02
CA ARG A 127 6.81 -6.64 9.98
C ARG A 127 5.34 -6.93 9.81
N THR A 128 5.00 -7.68 8.76
CA THR A 128 3.65 -8.25 8.60
C THR A 128 3.61 -9.60 9.30
N ILE A 129 2.77 -9.73 10.32
CA ILE A 129 2.56 -10.99 11.03
C ILE A 129 1.41 -11.74 10.35
N TRP A 130 1.74 -12.69 9.48
CA TRP A 130 0.74 -13.48 8.72
C TRP A 130 0.12 -14.60 9.54
N ASP A 131 0.92 -15.29 10.34
CA ASP A 131 0.45 -16.32 11.26
C ASP A 131 0.29 -15.72 12.65
N GLY A 132 -0.96 -15.54 13.09
CA GLY A 132 -1.29 -15.03 14.42
C GLY A 132 -0.81 -15.94 15.56
N ALA A 133 -0.50 -17.22 15.30
CA ALA A 133 0.15 -18.09 16.29
C ALA A 133 1.61 -17.72 16.52
N MET A 134 2.23 -16.93 15.62
CA MET A 134 3.62 -16.47 15.67
C MET A 134 4.58 -17.63 16.02
N PRO A 135 4.68 -18.67 15.18
CA PRO A 135 5.55 -19.82 15.43
C PRO A 135 7.00 -19.36 15.63
N GLY A 136 7.69 -19.93 16.61
CA GLY A 136 9.06 -19.55 16.97
C GLY A 136 9.21 -18.28 17.81
N ALA A 137 8.15 -17.48 18.00
CA ALA A 137 8.20 -16.32 18.88
C ALA A 137 8.14 -16.70 20.37
N THR A 138 8.75 -15.87 21.22
CA THR A 138 8.66 -16.01 22.68
C THR A 138 7.25 -15.66 23.18
N ARG A 139 6.90 -16.16 24.36
CA ARG A 139 5.61 -15.84 25.00
C ARG A 139 5.44 -14.35 25.22
N GLU A 140 6.52 -13.68 25.61
CA GLU A 140 6.58 -12.26 25.91
C GLU A 140 6.31 -11.44 24.64
N PHE A 141 6.95 -11.81 23.51
CA PHE A 141 6.72 -11.14 22.23
C PHE A 141 5.28 -11.29 21.75
N ARG A 142 4.72 -12.50 21.85
CA ARG A 142 3.32 -12.76 21.48
C ARG A 142 2.36 -11.90 22.29
N ARG A 143 2.55 -11.89 23.62
CA ARG A 143 1.73 -11.07 24.52
C ARG A 143 1.78 -9.59 24.13
N ALA A 144 2.98 -9.02 24.04
CA ALA A 144 3.15 -7.60 23.69
C ALA A 144 2.51 -7.26 22.33
N THR A 145 2.55 -8.17 21.36
CA THR A 145 1.93 -7.97 20.04
C THR A 145 0.41 -7.95 20.13
N TYR A 146 -0.19 -8.88 20.87
CA TYR A 146 -1.64 -8.93 21.05
C TYR A 146 -2.15 -7.77 21.91
N ASP A 147 -1.42 -7.37 22.96
CA ASP A 147 -1.76 -6.20 23.77
C ASP A 147 -1.74 -4.94 22.90
N ALA A 148 -0.69 -4.72 22.09
CA ALA A 148 -0.62 -3.60 21.16
C ALA A 148 -1.75 -3.62 20.10
N MET A 149 -2.16 -4.80 19.63
CA MET A 149 -3.29 -4.94 18.72
C MET A 149 -4.61 -4.54 19.39
N VAL A 150 -4.83 -4.92 20.65
CA VAL A 150 -6.01 -4.52 21.43
C VAL A 150 -6.00 -3.02 21.68
N ASP A 151 -4.87 -2.47 22.10
CA ASP A 151 -4.72 -1.02 22.33
C ASP A 151 -4.97 -0.20 21.05
N THR A 152 -4.62 -0.74 19.89
CA THR A 152 -4.88 -0.10 18.58
C THR A 152 -6.37 -0.12 18.21
N LEU A 153 -7.14 -1.08 18.73
CA LEU A 153 -8.58 -1.22 18.43
C LEU A 153 -9.49 -0.46 19.41
N ALA A 154 -9.00 -0.10 20.60
CA ALA A 154 -9.75 0.54 21.67
C ALA A 154 -9.98 2.04 21.44
#